data_AF-I0GN18-F1
#
_entry.id   AF-I0GN18-F1
#
_cell.length_a   1.000
_cell.length_b   1.000
_cell.length_c   1.000
_cell.angle_alpha   90.00
_cell.angle_beta   90.00
_cell.angle_gamma   90.00
#
_symmetry.space_group_name_H-M   'P 1'
#
loop_
_entity.id
_entity.type
_entity.pdbx_description
1 polymer ?
#
loop_
_entity_poly.entity_id
_entity_poly.type
_entity_poly.pdbx_seq_one_letter_code
_entity_poly.pdbx_strand_id
1 'polypeptide(L)'
;MGFRVSPEENEAINAAVALSGLNKQEYCYRRCLGREITVQGNPRVYKALKDQLASVLGELKRIEIAGEVTDEMLELIELITVTLGGMKGEGANE
;
A
#
# COMPACT_ATOMS: atom_id res chain seq x y z
N MET A 1 2.84 15.65 -16.91
CA MET A 1 1.79 15.35 -17.92
C MET A 1 0.43 15.44 -17.26
N GLY A 2 -0.59 15.89 -18.00
CA GLY A 2 -2.00 15.80 -17.59
C GLY A 2 -2.75 14.91 -18.57
N PHE A 3 -3.28 13.79 -18.07
CA PHE A 3 -4.17 12.92 -18.84
C PHE A 3 -5.62 13.31 -18.55
N ARG A 4 -6.50 13.22 -19.56
CA ARG A 4 -7.94 13.22 -19.32
C ARG A 4 -8.32 11.80 -18.95
N VAL A 5 -8.82 11.63 -17.74
CA VAL A 5 -9.21 10.36 -17.13
C VAL A 5 -10.49 10.58 -16.34
N SER A 6 -11.31 9.55 -16.19
CA SER A 6 -12.46 9.57 -15.28
C SER A 6 -12.00 9.65 -13.80
N PRO A 7 -12.91 9.97 -12.86
CA PRO A 7 -12.61 9.90 -11.43
C PRO A 7 -12.09 8.51 -11.02
N GLU A 8 -12.74 7.45 -11.50
CA GLU A 8 -12.43 6.04 -11.19
C GLU A 8 -11.07 5.64 -11.77
N GLU A 9 -10.77 6.03 -13.01
CA GLU A 9 -9.45 5.84 -13.62
C GLU A 9 -8.34 6.58 -12.85
N ASN A 10 -8.61 7.80 -12.39
CA ASN A 10 -7.66 8.56 -11.59
C ASN A 10 -7.39 7.90 -10.23
N GLU A 11 -8.42 7.36 -9.56
CA GLU A 11 -8.28 6.59 -8.32
C GLU A 11 -7.45 5.32 -8.54
N ALA A 12 -7.77 4.52 -9.56
CA ALA A 12 -7.01 3.32 -9.91
C ALA A 12 -5.53 3.61 -10.21
N ILE A 13 -5.26 4.70 -10.96
CA ILE A 13 -3.88 5.17 -11.22
C ILE A 13 -3.20 5.59 -9.91
N ASN A 14 -3.87 6.34 -9.04
CA ASN A 14 -3.28 6.79 -7.77
C ASN A 14 -2.95 5.63 -6.83
N ALA A 15 -3.81 4.61 -6.75
CA ALA A 15 -3.56 3.39 -5.99
C ALA A 15 -2.33 2.63 -6.53
N ALA A 16 -2.26 2.42 -7.85
CA ALA A 16 -1.11 1.76 -8.47
C ALA A 16 0.20 2.55 -8.31
N VAL A 17 0.15 3.88 -8.38
CA VAL A 17 1.30 4.76 -8.08
C VAL A 17 1.75 4.58 -6.63
N ALA A 18 0.83 4.61 -5.66
CA ALA A 18 1.16 4.45 -4.24
C ALA A 18 1.82 3.11 -3.95
N LEU A 19 1.27 2.02 -4.48
CA LEU A 19 1.81 0.66 -4.34
C LEU A 19 3.18 0.49 -5.05
N SER A 20 3.42 1.22 -6.15
CA SER A 20 4.71 1.18 -6.86
C SER A 20 5.86 1.86 -6.11
N GLY A 21 5.58 2.76 -5.16
CA GLY A 21 6.56 3.65 -4.52
C GLY A 21 7.10 4.77 -5.40
N LEU A 22 6.83 4.75 -6.71
CA LEU A 22 7.25 5.75 -7.67
C LEU A 22 6.44 7.06 -7.52
N ASN A 23 6.91 8.14 -8.13
CA ASN A 23 6.07 9.32 -8.31
C ASN A 23 5.13 9.12 -9.52
N LYS A 24 3.99 9.84 -9.56
CA LYS A 24 2.96 9.68 -10.61
C LYS A 24 3.49 9.88 -12.04
N GLN A 25 4.45 10.80 -12.24
CA GLN A 25 5.03 11.03 -13.57
C GLN A 25 5.91 9.84 -14.00
N GLU A 26 6.69 9.31 -13.08
CA GLU A 26 7.58 8.18 -13.30
C GLU A 26 6.84 6.88 -13.57
N TYR A 27 5.81 6.59 -12.77
CA TYR A 27 4.91 5.47 -13.00
C TYR A 27 4.30 5.54 -14.41
N CYS A 28 3.74 6.71 -14.79
CA CYS A 28 3.14 6.90 -16.12
C CYS A 28 4.14 6.66 -17.25
N TYR A 29 5.33 7.28 -17.25
CA TYR A 29 6.26 7.10 -18.38
C TYR A 29 6.79 5.66 -18.45
N ARG A 30 7.03 4.98 -17.32
CA ARG A 30 7.47 3.58 -17.32
C ARG A 30 6.40 2.67 -17.95
N ARG A 31 5.12 2.83 -17.56
CA ARG A 31 4.00 2.08 -18.16
C ARG A 31 3.80 2.39 -19.64
N CYS A 32 3.86 3.66 -20.06
CA CYS A 32 3.76 4.05 -21.47
C CYS A 32 4.88 3.46 -22.35
N LEU A 33 6.06 3.19 -21.78
CA LEU A 33 7.20 2.58 -22.47
C LEU A 33 7.30 1.06 -22.27
N GLY A 34 6.26 0.41 -21.70
CA GLY A 34 6.27 -1.04 -21.44
C GLY A 34 7.35 -1.51 -20.47
N ARG A 35 7.93 -0.60 -19.67
CA ARG A 35 9.01 -0.93 -18.72
C ARG A 35 8.44 -1.60 -17.48
N GLU A 36 9.21 -2.55 -16.96
CA GLU A 36 8.93 -3.20 -15.68
C GLU A 36 8.93 -2.19 -14.53
N ILE A 37 8.08 -2.44 -13.54
CA ILE A 37 8.00 -1.68 -12.29
C ILE A 37 8.19 -2.68 -11.16
N THR A 38 9.40 -2.71 -10.60
CA THR A 38 9.74 -3.47 -9.41
C THR A 38 9.46 -2.63 -8.17
N VAL A 39 8.76 -3.20 -7.19
CA VAL A 39 8.51 -2.55 -5.91
C VAL A 39 9.68 -2.85 -4.98
N GLN A 40 10.44 -1.82 -4.62
CA GLN A 40 11.49 -1.91 -3.60
C GLN A 40 11.03 -1.19 -2.32
N GLY A 41 11.33 -1.79 -1.16
CA GLY A 41 10.99 -1.23 0.15
C GLY A 41 11.50 0.20 0.30
N ASN A 42 10.60 1.14 0.55
CA ASN A 42 10.92 2.55 0.78
C ASN A 42 9.79 3.23 1.59
N PRO A 43 10.00 4.44 2.15
CA PRO A 43 9.02 5.10 3.00
C PRO A 43 7.64 5.35 2.36
N ARG A 44 7.54 5.48 1.03
CA ARG A 44 6.24 5.62 0.34
C ARG A 44 5.50 4.29 0.26
N VAL A 45 6.20 3.20 -0.06
CA VAL A 45 5.63 1.84 -0.07
C VAL A 45 5.19 1.45 1.34
N TYR A 46 6.03 1.70 2.36
CA TYR A 46 5.67 1.49 3.77
C TYR A 46 4.39 2.26 4.14
N LYS A 47 4.29 3.56 3.78
CA LYS A 47 3.08 4.34 4.04
C LYS A 47 1.86 3.76 3.30
N ALA A 48 1.98 3.46 2.02
CA ALA A 48 0.88 2.92 1.22
C ALA A 48 0.36 1.58 1.79
N LEU A 49 1.26 0.67 2.17
CA LEU A 49 0.89 -0.59 2.83
C LEU A 49 0.24 -0.34 4.20
N LYS A 50 0.82 0.52 5.04
CA LYS A 50 0.23 0.88 6.34
C LYS A 50 -1.20 1.45 6.20
N ASP A 51 -1.42 2.34 5.24
CA ASP A 51 -2.72 2.97 5.00
C ASP A 51 -3.75 1.92 4.49
N GLN A 52 -3.35 1.00 3.61
CA GLN A 52 -4.19 -0.14 3.21
C GLN A 52 -4.53 -1.06 4.38
N LEU A 53 -3.58 -1.32 5.27
CA LEU A 53 -3.79 -2.20 6.42
C LEU A 53 -4.63 -1.55 7.52
N ALA A 54 -4.57 -0.23 7.67
CA ALA A 54 -5.54 0.51 8.47
C ALA A 54 -6.96 0.40 7.89
N SER A 55 -7.10 0.38 6.56
CA SER A 55 -8.38 0.12 5.89
C SER A 55 -8.88 -1.29 6.18
N VAL A 56 -8.03 -2.31 6.03
CA VAL A 56 -8.37 -3.72 6.36
C VAL A 56 -8.78 -3.84 7.82
N LEU A 57 -8.00 -3.31 8.76
CA LEU A 57 -8.36 -3.30 10.19
C LEU A 57 -9.69 -2.59 10.46
N GLY A 58 -10.01 -1.54 9.70
CA GLY A 58 -11.31 -0.86 9.73
C GLY A 58 -12.46 -1.75 9.24
N GLU A 59 -12.28 -2.50 8.15
CA GLU A 59 -13.23 -3.52 7.68
C GLU A 59 -13.42 -4.62 8.74
N LEU A 60 -12.32 -5.17 9.27
CA LEU A 60 -12.36 -6.24 10.27
C LEU A 60 -13.11 -5.80 11.53
N LYS A 61 -12.89 -4.57 12.02
CA LYS A 61 -13.64 -4.01 13.15
C LYS A 61 -15.14 -3.78 12.87
N ARG A 62 -15.55 -3.59 11.61
CA ARG A 62 -16.99 -3.56 11.26
C ARG A 62 -17.60 -4.96 11.12
N ILE A 63 -16.78 -5.96 10.81
CA ILE A 63 -17.18 -7.37 10.80
C ILE A 63 -17.23 -7.92 12.23
N GLU A 64 -16.33 -7.48 13.12
CA GLU A 64 -16.30 -7.83 14.55
C GLU A 64 -17.59 -7.44 15.30
N ILE A 65 -18.28 -6.38 14.84
CA ILE A 65 -19.61 -5.99 15.33
C ILE A 65 -20.70 -7.05 15.00
N ALA A 66 -20.37 -8.07 14.19
CA ALA A 66 -21.24 -9.20 13.84
C ALA A 66 -20.73 -10.57 14.32
N GLY A 67 -19.55 -10.68 14.97
CA GLY A 67 -19.01 -11.96 15.45
C GLY A 67 -17.53 -11.89 15.85
N GLU A 68 -17.09 -12.84 16.68
CA GLU A 68 -15.75 -12.85 17.31
C GLU A 68 -14.58 -12.76 16.32
N VAL A 69 -13.57 -11.93 16.65
CA VAL A 69 -12.27 -11.95 15.97
C VAL A 69 -11.56 -13.26 16.28
N THR A 70 -11.13 -13.97 15.24
CA THR A 70 -10.44 -15.25 15.38
C THR A 70 -8.93 -15.06 15.62
N ASP A 71 -8.30 -16.02 16.29
CA ASP A 71 -6.86 -16.03 16.52
C ASP A 71 -6.07 -15.97 15.19
N GLU A 72 -6.54 -16.67 14.14
CA GLU A 72 -5.96 -16.62 12.79
C GLU A 72 -5.91 -15.19 12.20
N MET A 73 -6.91 -14.36 12.50
CA MET A 73 -6.94 -12.95 12.06
C MET A 73 -5.95 -12.08 12.85
N LEU A 74 -5.73 -12.38 14.14
CA LEU A 74 -4.73 -11.72 14.97
C LEU A 74 -3.31 -12.10 14.53
N GLU A 75 -3.05 -13.38 14.28
CA GLU A 75 -1.79 -13.88 13.73
C GLU A 75 -1.46 -13.23 12.38
N LEU A 76 -2.46 -13.08 11.50
CA LEU A 76 -2.29 -12.40 10.21
C LEU A 76 -1.93 -10.91 10.40
N ILE A 77 -2.59 -10.20 11.31
CA ILE A 77 -2.27 -8.80 11.64
C ILE A 77 -0.86 -8.68 12.23
N GLU A 78 -0.44 -9.61 13.08
CA GLU A 78 0.90 -9.64 13.67
C GLU A 78 1.98 -9.89 12.61
N LEU A 79 1.84 -10.94 11.79
CA LEU A 79 2.75 -11.26 10.68
C LEU A 79 2.94 -10.06 9.74
N ILE A 80 1.84 -9.39 9.38
CA ILE A 80 1.86 -8.19 8.57
C ILE A 80 2.59 -7.04 9.30
N THR A 81 2.35 -6.85 10.59
CA THR A 81 2.98 -5.78 11.40
C THR A 81 4.49 -5.99 11.51
N VAL A 82 4.94 -7.23 11.72
CA VAL A 82 6.37 -7.60 11.71
C VAL A 82 7.00 -7.35 10.33
N THR A 83 6.31 -7.74 9.26
CA THR A 83 6.77 -7.54 7.88
C THR A 83 6.92 -6.04 7.56
N LEU A 84 5.94 -5.22 7.94
CA LEU A 84 6.04 -3.75 7.86
C LEU A 84 7.20 -3.18 8.67
N GLY A 85 7.45 -3.72 9.87
CA GLY A 85 8.57 -3.35 10.72
C GLY A 85 9.91 -3.50 9.99
N GLY A 86 10.14 -4.65 9.36
CA GLY A 86 11.34 -4.89 8.53
C GLY A 86 11.45 -3.95 7.33
N MET A 87 10.33 -3.52 6.73
CA MET A 87 10.31 -2.56 5.62
C MET A 87 10.56 -1.11 6.03
N LYS A 88 10.52 -0.76 7.32
CA LYS A 88 10.73 0.61 7.81
C LYS A 88 12.17 1.09 7.60
N GLY A 89 13.12 0.16 7.52
CA GLY A 89 14.55 0.40 7.42
C GLY A 89 15.17 0.87 8.74
N GLU A 90 16.36 0.36 9.04
CA GLU A 90 17.24 0.90 10.08
C GLU A 90 17.82 2.23 9.59
N GLY A 91 16.98 3.27 9.63
CA GLY A 91 17.24 4.64 9.19
C GLY A 91 16.91 5.66 10.27
N ALA A 92 17.04 5.26 11.53
CA ALA A 92 17.13 6.17 12.68
C ALA A 92 18.58 6.13 13.16
N ASN A 93 19.46 6.83 12.45
CA ASN A 93 20.85 7.04 12.84
C ASN A 93 21.19 8.53 12.65
N GLU A 94 21.75 9.11 13.72
CA GLU A 94 22.49 10.40 13.84
C GLU A 94 22.19 11.54 12.85
#